data_AF-A0A314YPN8-F1
#
_entry.id   AF-A0A314YPN8-F1
#
_cell.length_a   1.000
_cell.length_b   1.000
_cell.length_c   1.000
_cell.angle_alpha   90.00
_cell.angle_beta   90.00
_cell.angle_gamma   90.00
#
_symmetry.space_group_name_H-M   'P 1'
#
loop_
_entity.id
_entity.type
_entity.pdbx_description
1 polymer ?
#
loop_
_entity_poly.entity_id
_entity_poly.type
_entity_poly.pdbx_seq_one_letter_code
_entity_poly.pdbx_strand_id
1 'polypeptide(L)'
;MLVHVKRYFKEHKEIVNGICDAPEEAYQFIQGWEKSHQQGFNGSTIMSGWLGEVPYAYNIKRSGIEKKSKSNRCEGFVSGSGGPLVWKYLESCMHNMSVRSSEELFQNVKRAVLYATLFDPYSGGYVRVFDVKKTKTIKVYDELVMVALLDNYNALSSHLSKSLFFLFHKDDYEYTHDINMKVNQGFKMHFDEETYLRNVVIKQGIPYIVRLVHFKRPIDEIYENLKRKNSQRIVPREVQDLQSVEIEEIGKAPILCGKLSEELVRIVQDL
;
A
#
# COMPACT_ATOMS: atom_id res chain seq x y z
N MET A 1 5.54 11.35 21.23
CA MET A 1 5.30 9.91 21.06
C MET A 1 6.50 9.06 21.52
N LEU A 2 7.68 9.19 20.91
CA LEU A 2 8.90 8.45 21.31
C LEU A 2 9.33 8.61 22.79
N VAL A 3 9.10 9.78 23.38
CA VAL A 3 9.42 10.05 24.80
C VAL A 3 8.50 9.27 25.77
N HIS A 4 7.21 9.11 25.43
CA HIS A 4 6.27 8.33 26.24
C HIS A 4 6.51 6.82 26.11
N VAL A 5 6.85 6.34 24.91
CA VAL A 5 7.22 4.94 24.69
C VAL A 5 8.47 4.57 25.48
N LYS A 6 9.51 5.42 25.46
CA LYS A 6 10.74 5.20 26.25
C LYS A 6 10.50 5.20 27.76
N ARG A 7 9.58 6.03 28.25
CA ARG A 7 9.21 6.07 29.67
C ARG A 7 8.41 4.83 30.09
N TYR A 8 7.46 4.39 29.26
CA TYR A 8 6.69 3.17 29.50
C TYR A 8 7.58 1.95 29.71
N PHE A 9 8.51 1.69 28.78
CA PHE A 9 9.45 0.56 28.89
C PHE A 9 10.50 0.69 30.02
N LYS A 10 10.68 1.90 30.57
CA LYS A 10 11.61 2.12 31.69
C LYS A 10 10.95 1.91 33.05
N GLU A 11 9.62 2.07 33.11
CA GLU A 11 8.83 2.02 34.35
C GLU A 11 8.06 0.70 34.53
N HIS A 12 7.86 -0.08 33.46
CA HIS A 12 7.05 -1.31 33.50
C HIS A 12 7.93 -2.57 33.41
N LYS A 13 7.56 -3.58 34.21
CA LYS A 13 8.23 -4.90 34.25
C LYS A 13 8.14 -5.57 32.87
N GLU A 14 9.14 -6.38 32.54
CA GLU A 14 9.06 -7.33 31.42
C GLU A 14 7.72 -8.09 31.49
N ILE A 15 6.95 -8.08 30.40
CA ILE A 15 5.65 -8.76 30.36
C ILE A 15 5.92 -10.27 30.31
N VAL A 16 5.95 -10.91 31.49
CA VAL A 16 6.34 -12.31 31.69
C VAL A 16 5.42 -13.30 30.95
N ASN A 17 4.20 -12.87 30.59
CA ASN A 17 3.25 -13.62 29.73
C ASN A 17 2.79 -12.82 28.50
N GLY A 18 3.74 -12.19 27.80
CA GLY A 18 3.61 -11.34 26.61
C GLY A 18 2.21 -11.23 25.98
N ILE A 19 1.77 -12.24 25.23
CA ILE A 19 0.54 -12.16 24.42
C ILE A 19 -0.77 -12.20 25.24
N CYS A 20 -0.73 -12.66 26.50
CA CYS A 20 -1.90 -12.71 27.38
C CYS A 20 -2.18 -11.34 28.01
N ASP A 21 -1.13 -10.66 28.45
CA ASP A 21 -1.26 -9.45 29.27
C ASP A 21 -1.06 -8.17 28.45
N ALA A 22 -0.24 -8.20 27.38
CA ALA A 22 0.03 -7.01 26.55
C ALA A 22 -1.21 -6.37 25.91
N PRO A 23 -2.23 -7.12 25.42
CA PRO A 23 -3.45 -6.50 24.89
C PRO A 23 -4.20 -5.69 25.94
N GLU A 24 -4.26 -6.18 27.19
CA GLU A 24 -4.94 -5.50 28.30
C GLU A 24 -4.16 -4.26 28.74
N GLU A 25 -2.84 -4.35 28.85
CA GLU A 25 -1.99 -3.19 29.12
C GLU A 25 -2.15 -2.10 28.05
N ALA A 26 -2.16 -2.48 26.78
CA ALA A 26 -2.37 -1.53 25.68
C ALA A 26 -3.76 -0.89 25.71
N TYR A 27 -4.79 -1.66 26.07
CA TYR A 27 -6.13 -1.14 26.24
C TYR A 27 -6.21 -0.13 27.39
N GLN A 28 -5.63 -0.45 28.55
CA GLN A 28 -5.55 0.46 29.70
C GLN A 28 -4.79 1.74 29.36
N PHE A 29 -3.68 1.63 28.60
CA PHE A 29 -2.94 2.79 28.12
C PHE A 29 -3.82 3.70 27.23
N ILE A 30 -4.56 3.12 26.28
CA ILE A 30 -5.50 3.87 25.42
C ILE A 30 -6.53 4.61 26.27
N GLN A 31 -7.14 3.93 27.24
CA GLN A 31 -8.12 4.53 28.16
C GLN A 31 -7.52 5.68 28.99
N GLY A 32 -6.30 5.52 29.49
CA GLY A 32 -5.60 6.58 30.23
C GLY A 32 -5.23 7.77 29.34
N TRP A 33 -4.82 7.52 28.11
CA TRP A 33 -4.53 8.57 27.13
C TRP A 33 -5.77 9.38 26.77
N GLU A 34 -6.91 8.73 26.48
CA GLU A 34 -8.18 9.42 26.17
C GLU A 34 -8.65 10.30 27.34
N LYS A 35 -8.56 9.78 28.57
CA LYS A 35 -8.92 10.55 29.78
C LYS A 35 -8.06 11.80 29.95
N SER A 36 -6.76 11.69 29.70
CA SER A 36 -5.81 12.80 29.88
C SER A 36 -5.90 13.85 28.76
N HIS A 37 -6.24 13.45 27.53
CA HIS A 37 -6.28 14.35 26.38
C HIS A 37 -7.70 14.82 26.00
N GLN A 38 -8.74 14.31 26.67
CA GLN A 38 -10.15 14.61 26.40
C GLN A 38 -10.55 14.42 24.92
N GLN A 39 -9.89 13.49 24.23
CA GLN A 39 -10.10 13.18 22.82
C GLN A 39 -10.16 11.66 22.64
N GLY A 40 -10.93 11.21 21.64
CA GLY A 40 -10.97 9.81 21.26
C GLY A 40 -9.64 9.40 20.61
N PHE A 41 -9.09 8.26 21.06
CA PHE A 41 -7.92 7.65 20.49
C PHE A 41 -8.24 7.19 19.07
N ASN A 42 -7.61 7.82 18.07
CA ASN A 42 -7.82 7.52 16.66
C ASN A 42 -6.78 6.54 16.09
N GLY A 43 -6.27 5.65 16.93
CA GLY A 43 -5.38 4.56 16.53
C GLY A 43 -6.07 3.21 16.68
N SER A 44 -5.50 2.18 16.06
CA SER A 44 -5.80 0.80 16.40
C SER A 44 -4.49 0.03 16.49
N THR A 45 -4.36 -0.82 17.50
CA THR A 45 -3.16 -1.62 17.68
C THR A 45 -3.52 -3.07 17.37
N ILE A 46 -2.80 -3.67 16.42
CA ILE A 46 -2.88 -5.11 16.17
C ILE A 46 -1.67 -5.75 16.84
N MET A 47 -1.92 -6.75 17.68
CA MET A 47 -0.87 -7.54 18.33
C MET A 47 -1.01 -8.99 17.91
N SER A 48 0.10 -9.64 17.60
CA SER A 48 0.12 -11.05 17.19
C SER A 48 1.20 -11.80 17.96
N GLY A 49 0.90 -13.03 18.36
CA GLY A 49 1.82 -13.85 19.15
C GLY A 49 1.32 -15.27 19.35
N TRP A 50 1.98 -16.01 20.24
CA TRP A 50 1.68 -17.41 20.53
C TRP A 50 1.44 -17.62 22.02
N LEU A 51 0.42 -18.41 22.35
CA LEU A 51 0.21 -18.95 23.69
C LEU A 51 0.28 -20.47 23.57
N GLY A 52 1.40 -21.04 24.03
CA GLY A 52 1.73 -22.45 23.77
C GLY A 52 1.78 -22.75 22.27
N GLU A 53 0.95 -23.70 21.83
CA GLU A 53 0.84 -24.16 20.44
C GLU A 53 -0.17 -23.37 19.59
N VAL A 54 -0.83 -22.36 20.17
CA VAL A 54 -1.93 -21.65 19.52
C VAL A 54 -1.51 -20.21 19.19
N PRO A 55 -1.54 -19.81 17.90
CA PRO A 55 -1.34 -18.42 17.52
C PRO A 55 -2.59 -17.60 17.81
N TYR A 56 -2.37 -16.35 18.23
CA TYR A 56 -3.43 -15.38 18.48
C TYR A 56 -3.09 -14.05 17.81
N ALA A 57 -4.14 -13.41 17.31
CA ALA A 57 -4.13 -12.01 16.89
C ALA A 57 -5.15 -11.25 17.73
N TYR A 58 -4.80 -10.05 18.15
CA TYR A 58 -5.61 -9.15 18.94
C TYR A 58 -5.73 -7.82 18.21
N ASN A 59 -6.91 -7.23 18.27
CA ASN A 59 -7.16 -5.90 17.76
C ASN A 59 -7.69 -5.06 18.91
N ILE A 60 -6.85 -4.13 19.36
CA ILE A 60 -7.12 -3.27 20.49
C ILE A 60 -7.64 -1.94 19.94
N LYS A 61 -8.91 -1.67 20.24
CA LYS A 61 -9.63 -0.45 19.86
C LYS A 61 -10.15 0.24 21.10
N ARG A 62 -10.66 1.46 20.91
CA ARG A 62 -11.41 2.19 21.93
C ARG A 62 -12.58 1.39 22.52
N SER A 63 -13.30 0.65 21.67
CA SER A 63 -14.48 -0.14 22.06
C SER A 63 -14.16 -1.44 22.81
N GLY A 64 -12.88 -1.82 22.89
CA GLY A 64 -12.44 -3.05 23.54
C GLY A 64 -11.41 -3.83 22.73
N ILE A 65 -11.20 -5.06 23.17
CA ILE A 65 -10.22 -5.99 22.61
C ILE A 65 -10.96 -7.09 21.85
N GLU A 66 -10.70 -7.19 20.55
CA GLU A 66 -11.15 -8.33 19.73
C GLU A 66 -10.01 -9.33 19.60
N LYS A 67 -10.34 -10.63 19.57
CA LYS A 67 -9.36 -11.73 19.52
C LYS A 67 -9.72 -12.72 18.40
N LYS A 68 -8.71 -13.14 17.64
CA LYS A 68 -8.77 -14.23 16.68
C LYS A 68 -7.66 -15.25 16.96
N SER A 69 -7.89 -16.49 16.57
CA SER A 69 -6.95 -17.59 16.76
C SER A 69 -6.87 -18.47 15.51
N LYS A 70 -6.14 -19.58 15.57
CA LYS A 70 -6.00 -20.53 14.46
C LYS A 70 -7.35 -20.83 13.79
N SER A 71 -7.41 -20.60 12.48
CA SER A 71 -8.58 -20.85 11.63
C SER A 71 -8.13 -21.52 10.32
N ASN A 72 -9.02 -22.28 9.70
CA ASN A 72 -8.86 -22.76 8.32
C ASN A 72 -9.39 -21.74 7.29
N ARG A 73 -9.89 -20.59 7.76
CA ARG A 73 -10.28 -19.44 6.96
C ARG A 73 -9.24 -18.33 7.11
N CYS A 74 -9.09 -17.52 6.06
CA CYS A 74 -8.28 -16.31 6.06
C CYS A 74 -9.00 -15.25 6.90
N GLU A 75 -8.73 -15.28 8.20
CA GLU A 75 -9.27 -14.37 9.17
C GLU A 75 -8.16 -13.56 9.83
N GLY A 76 -8.46 -12.32 10.16
CA GLY A 76 -7.51 -11.44 10.82
C GLY A 76 -8.12 -10.08 11.07
N PHE A 77 -7.23 -9.12 11.32
CA PHE A 77 -7.59 -7.73 11.50
C PHE A 77 -6.80 -6.90 10.50
N VAL A 78 -7.44 -5.86 9.98
CA VAL A 78 -6.80 -4.89 9.11
C VAL A 78 -7.12 -3.51 9.65
N SER A 79 -6.13 -2.64 9.63
CA SER A 79 -6.23 -1.25 10.07
C SER A 79 -5.74 -0.29 8.99
N GLY A 80 -6.22 0.95 9.05
CA GLY A 80 -5.88 2.01 8.12
C GLY A 80 -6.86 2.13 6.95
N SER A 81 -6.70 3.19 6.16
CA SER A 81 -7.52 3.53 4.99
C SER A 81 -7.53 2.44 3.92
N GLY A 82 -6.42 1.72 3.75
CA GLY A 82 -6.29 0.61 2.80
C GLY A 82 -7.05 -0.66 3.20
N GLY A 83 -7.59 -0.74 4.42
CA GLY A 83 -8.21 -1.96 4.95
C GLY A 83 -9.32 -2.57 4.09
N PRO A 84 -10.29 -1.79 3.58
CA PRO A 84 -11.32 -2.29 2.68
C PRO A 84 -10.75 -2.89 1.38
N LEU A 85 -9.64 -2.37 0.87
CA LEU A 85 -9.00 -2.88 -0.36
C LEU A 85 -8.29 -4.20 -0.12
N VAL A 86 -7.71 -4.41 1.06
CA VAL A 86 -7.14 -5.71 1.47
C VAL A 86 -8.22 -6.79 1.43
N TRP A 87 -9.36 -6.55 2.10
CA TRP A 87 -10.47 -7.51 2.12
C TRP A 87 -11.05 -7.75 0.73
N LYS A 88 -11.27 -6.68 -0.06
CA LYS A 88 -11.74 -6.79 -1.44
C LYS A 88 -10.85 -7.71 -2.28
N TYR A 89 -9.52 -7.59 -2.14
CA TYR A 89 -8.59 -8.47 -2.86
C TYR A 89 -8.73 -9.92 -2.40
N LEU A 90 -8.68 -10.17 -1.08
CA LEU A 90 -8.77 -11.53 -0.52
C LEU A 90 -10.08 -12.22 -0.92
N GLU A 91 -11.21 -11.52 -0.85
CA GLU A 91 -12.51 -12.04 -1.26
C GLU A 91 -12.56 -12.38 -2.75
N SER A 92 -11.83 -11.64 -3.59
CA SER A 92 -11.79 -11.88 -5.04
C SER A 92 -10.93 -13.08 -5.44
N CYS A 93 -9.90 -13.41 -4.64
CA CYS A 93 -8.94 -14.46 -4.98
C CYS A 93 -9.09 -15.75 -4.15
N MET A 94 -9.77 -15.69 -3.00
CA MET A 94 -9.93 -16.83 -2.10
C MET A 94 -11.38 -17.30 -2.05
N HIS A 95 -11.66 -18.48 -2.60
CA HIS A 95 -13.00 -19.07 -2.54
C HIS A 95 -13.43 -19.29 -1.09
N ASN A 96 -14.52 -18.63 -0.68
CA ASN A 96 -15.08 -18.63 0.69
C ASN A 96 -14.05 -18.27 1.77
N MET A 97 -12.99 -17.53 1.43
CA MET A 97 -11.86 -17.23 2.31
C MET A 97 -11.14 -18.48 2.85
N SER A 98 -11.26 -19.63 2.18
CA SER A 98 -10.59 -20.87 2.61
C SER A 98 -9.08 -20.81 2.34
N VAL A 99 -8.29 -21.30 3.29
CA VAL A 99 -6.81 -21.35 3.19
C VAL A 99 -6.39 -22.81 3.08
N ARG A 100 -5.64 -23.17 2.03
CA ARG A 100 -5.15 -24.54 1.83
C ARG A 100 -3.76 -24.76 2.42
N SER A 101 -2.95 -23.71 2.51
CA SER A 101 -1.60 -23.78 3.10
C SER A 101 -1.14 -22.43 3.67
N SER A 102 -0.13 -22.47 4.54
CA SER A 102 0.52 -21.25 5.04
C SER A 102 1.20 -20.43 3.94
N GLU A 103 1.73 -21.10 2.90
CA GLU A 103 2.35 -20.43 1.76
C GLU A 103 1.31 -19.67 0.92
N GLU A 104 0.17 -20.30 0.65
CA GLU A 104 -0.95 -19.63 -0.04
C GLU A 104 -1.43 -18.41 0.75
N LEU A 105 -1.61 -18.55 2.07
CA LEU A 105 -2.00 -17.43 2.93
C LEU A 105 -0.97 -16.30 2.86
N PHE A 106 0.32 -16.62 2.94
CA PHE A 106 1.40 -15.65 2.85
C PHE A 106 1.35 -14.87 1.51
N GLN A 107 1.24 -15.57 0.38
CA GLN A 107 1.17 -14.94 -0.94
C GLN A 107 -0.08 -14.05 -1.07
N ASN A 108 -1.24 -14.52 -0.60
CA ASN A 108 -2.49 -13.77 -0.70
C ASN A 108 -2.48 -12.53 0.20
N VAL A 109 -1.96 -12.62 1.42
CA VAL A 109 -1.82 -11.47 2.32
C VAL A 109 -0.83 -10.44 1.76
N LYS A 110 0.34 -10.89 1.27
CA LYS A 110 1.31 -10.02 0.60
C LYS A 110 0.66 -9.25 -0.55
N ARG A 111 -0.04 -9.96 -1.43
CA ARG A 111 -0.72 -9.37 -2.59
C ARG A 111 -1.87 -8.46 -2.19
N ALA A 112 -2.60 -8.78 -1.12
CA ALA A 112 -3.69 -7.93 -0.62
C ALA A 112 -3.17 -6.59 -0.07
N VAL A 113 -2.05 -6.61 0.67
CA VAL A 113 -1.37 -5.39 1.16
C VAL A 113 -0.80 -4.59 0.00
N LEU A 114 -0.17 -5.26 -0.98
CA LEU A 114 0.30 -4.61 -2.20
C LEU A 114 -0.87 -3.98 -2.96
N TYR A 115 -1.97 -4.70 -3.14
CA TYR A 115 -3.19 -4.20 -3.77
C TYR A 115 -3.73 -2.95 -3.06
N ALA A 116 -3.84 -2.97 -1.72
CA ALA A 116 -4.20 -1.76 -0.98
C ALA A 116 -3.23 -0.60 -1.27
N THR A 117 -1.93 -0.88 -1.33
CA THR A 117 -0.89 0.12 -1.62
C THR A 117 -0.97 0.70 -3.03
N LEU A 118 -1.39 -0.10 -4.00
CA LEU A 118 -1.55 0.33 -5.40
C LEU A 118 -2.85 1.07 -5.66
N PHE A 119 -3.83 1.06 -4.75
CA PHE A 119 -5.17 1.62 -5.00
C PHE A 119 -5.70 2.55 -3.90
N ASP A 120 -5.03 2.64 -2.74
CA ASP A 120 -5.31 3.60 -1.68
C ASP A 120 -4.34 4.79 -1.75
N PRO A 121 -4.82 6.04 -1.89
CA PRO A 121 -3.94 7.21 -2.00
C PRO A 121 -3.15 7.55 -0.74
N TYR A 122 -3.44 6.87 0.37
CA TYR A 122 -2.78 7.07 1.66
C TYR A 122 -1.87 5.89 2.06
N SER A 123 -1.77 4.86 1.23
CA SER A 123 -0.90 3.70 1.44
C SER A 123 0.27 3.76 0.46
N GLY A 124 1.47 3.33 0.88
CA GLY A 124 2.68 3.55 0.07
C GLY A 124 3.98 3.07 0.70
N GLY A 125 5.08 3.31 -0.01
CA GLY A 125 6.45 3.08 0.46
C GLY A 125 6.90 1.63 0.30
N TYR A 126 6.62 0.80 1.30
CA TYR A 126 7.11 -0.58 1.38
C TYR A 126 5.98 -1.56 1.65
N VAL A 127 6.07 -2.74 1.06
CA VAL A 127 5.28 -3.90 1.44
C VAL A 127 6.14 -4.79 2.31
N ARG A 128 5.71 -4.97 3.57
CA ARG A 128 6.42 -5.77 4.57
C ARG A 128 5.54 -6.87 5.11
N VAL A 129 6.11 -8.06 5.25
CA VAL A 129 5.43 -9.20 5.85
C VAL A 129 6.34 -9.83 6.90
N PHE A 130 5.76 -10.06 8.08
CA PHE A 130 6.42 -10.69 9.21
C PHE A 130 5.75 -12.02 9.53
N ASP A 131 6.55 -13.06 9.66
CA ASP A 131 6.15 -14.37 10.14
C ASP A 131 6.47 -14.45 11.64
N VAL A 132 5.42 -14.45 12.45
CA VAL A 132 5.55 -14.52 13.91
C VAL A 132 5.58 -15.99 14.31
N LYS A 133 6.74 -16.47 14.74
CA LYS A 133 6.93 -17.78 15.37
C LYS A 133 6.87 -17.64 16.89
N LYS A 134 6.77 -18.77 17.59
CA LYS A 134 6.73 -18.80 19.07
C LYS A 134 7.94 -18.12 19.73
N THR A 135 9.12 -18.31 19.14
CA THR A 135 10.39 -17.87 19.74
C THR A 135 10.99 -16.65 19.06
N LYS A 136 10.47 -16.26 17.89
CA LYS A 136 11.02 -15.16 17.10
C LYS A 136 10.02 -14.60 16.11
N THR A 137 10.20 -13.34 15.77
CA THR A 137 9.56 -12.71 14.61
C THR A 137 10.56 -12.63 13.47
N ILE A 138 10.16 -13.11 12.29
CA ILE A 138 11.01 -13.13 11.10
C ILE A 138 10.40 -12.18 10.08
N LYS A 139 11.21 -11.25 9.56
CA LYS A 139 10.81 -10.44 8.41
C LYS A 139 11.01 -11.29 7.14
N VAL A 140 9.91 -11.74 6.55
CA VAL A 140 9.92 -12.69 5.42
C VAL A 140 9.76 -12.00 4.06
N TYR A 141 9.34 -10.73 4.06
CA TYR A 141 9.25 -9.88 2.88
C TYR A 141 9.43 -8.42 3.29
N ASP A 142 10.25 -7.67 2.55
CA ASP A 142 10.50 -6.24 2.79
C ASP A 142 10.96 -5.57 1.51
N GLU A 143 9.99 -5.22 0.67
CA GLU A 143 10.28 -4.68 -0.64
C GLU A 143 9.58 -3.33 -0.86
N LEU A 144 10.22 -2.48 -1.67
CA LEU A 144 9.57 -1.29 -2.20
C LEU A 144 8.37 -1.70 -3.06
N VAL A 145 7.33 -0.85 -3.09
CA VAL A 145 6.10 -1.14 -3.83
C VAL A 145 6.35 -1.48 -5.31
N MET A 146 7.30 -0.82 -5.97
CA MET A 146 7.68 -1.13 -7.35
C MET A 146 8.23 -2.56 -7.52
N VAL A 147 9.13 -2.98 -6.63
CA VAL A 147 9.71 -4.33 -6.66
C VAL A 147 8.62 -5.36 -6.37
N ALA A 148 7.78 -5.07 -5.36
CA ALA A 148 6.67 -5.94 -5.02
C ALA A 148 5.62 -6.06 -6.15
N LEU A 149 5.41 -4.99 -6.92
CA LEU A 149 4.59 -5.03 -8.12
C LEU A 149 5.19 -5.96 -9.17
N LEU A 150 6.49 -5.90 -9.41
CA LEU A 150 7.15 -6.80 -10.37
C LEU A 150 7.00 -8.27 -9.97
N ASP A 151 7.28 -8.60 -8.71
CA ASP A 151 7.15 -9.96 -8.15
C ASP A 151 5.73 -10.55 -8.29
N ASN A 152 4.71 -9.68 -8.34
CA ASN A 152 3.31 -10.06 -8.31
C ASN A 152 2.53 -9.56 -9.53
N TYR A 153 3.23 -9.14 -10.59
CA TYR A 153 2.63 -8.46 -11.74
C TYR A 153 1.54 -9.32 -12.38
N ASN A 154 1.84 -10.58 -12.65
CA ASN A 154 0.90 -11.51 -13.29
C ASN A 154 -0.37 -11.73 -12.46
N ALA A 155 -0.28 -11.68 -11.13
CA ALA A 155 -1.43 -11.83 -10.25
C ALA A 155 -2.29 -10.56 -10.15
N LEU A 156 -1.75 -9.40 -10.53
CA LEU A 156 -2.39 -8.09 -10.39
C LEU A 156 -2.72 -7.42 -11.74
N SER A 157 -2.22 -7.96 -12.85
CA SER A 157 -2.33 -7.38 -14.19
C SER A 157 -3.77 -7.06 -14.59
N SER A 158 -4.72 -7.95 -14.29
CA SER A 158 -6.14 -7.73 -14.57
C SER A 158 -6.71 -6.52 -13.82
N HIS A 159 -6.33 -6.33 -12.56
CA HIS A 159 -6.71 -5.17 -11.76
C HIS A 159 -6.07 -3.87 -12.28
N LEU A 160 -4.90 -3.99 -12.89
CA LEU A 160 -4.10 -2.87 -13.37
C LEU A 160 -4.43 -2.46 -14.81
N SER A 161 -5.27 -3.22 -15.52
CA SER A 161 -5.78 -2.90 -16.87
C SER A 161 -6.48 -1.53 -17.00
N LYS A 162 -6.81 -0.90 -15.88
CA LYS A 162 -7.40 0.44 -15.80
C LYS A 162 -6.42 1.50 -15.27
N SER A 163 -5.13 1.23 -15.35
CA SER A 163 -4.09 2.07 -14.75
C SER A 163 -3.00 2.41 -15.74
N LEU A 164 -2.52 3.65 -15.68
CA LEU A 164 -1.37 4.14 -16.44
C LEU A 164 -0.26 4.56 -15.48
N PHE A 165 0.99 4.33 -15.88
CA PHE A 165 2.13 4.98 -15.25
C PHE A 165 2.22 6.43 -15.68
N PHE A 166 2.59 7.29 -14.74
CA PHE A 166 2.92 8.68 -14.97
C PHE A 166 4.21 9.00 -14.21
N LEU A 167 5.23 9.51 -14.89
CA LEU A 167 6.43 10.03 -14.23
C LEU A 167 6.38 11.56 -14.17
N PHE A 168 6.76 12.12 -13.03
CA PHE A 168 6.85 13.56 -12.79
C PHE A 168 8.27 13.90 -12.38
N HIS A 169 8.84 14.98 -12.90
CA HIS A 169 10.15 15.42 -12.44
C HIS A 169 10.05 15.87 -10.98
N LYS A 170 11.02 15.47 -10.15
CA LYS A 170 11.00 15.78 -8.72
C LYS A 170 11.13 17.29 -8.47
N ASP A 171 11.92 17.98 -9.29
CA ASP A 171 12.10 19.45 -9.15
C ASP A 171 10.83 20.22 -9.53
N ASP A 172 9.90 19.61 -10.25
CA ASP A 172 8.61 20.25 -10.53
C ASP A 172 7.77 20.29 -9.24
N TYR A 173 7.95 19.34 -8.30
CA TYR A 173 7.14 19.21 -7.09
C TYR A 173 7.84 18.44 -5.94
N GLU A 174 8.00 19.03 -4.75
CA GLU A 174 8.29 18.27 -3.53
C GLU A 174 7.06 17.47 -3.08
N TYR A 175 7.19 16.17 -2.76
CA TYR A 175 6.00 15.41 -2.36
C TYR A 175 5.48 15.84 -0.98
N THR A 176 4.32 16.48 -0.96
CA THR A 176 3.53 16.75 0.24
C THR A 176 2.08 16.30 0.02
N HIS A 177 1.32 16.14 1.11
CA HIS A 177 -0.11 15.81 1.02
C HIS A 177 -0.88 16.85 0.18
N ASP A 178 -0.58 18.13 0.36
CA ASP A 178 -1.19 19.24 -0.39
C ASP A 178 -0.88 19.15 -1.89
N ILE A 179 0.35 18.79 -2.25
CA ILE A 179 0.75 18.59 -3.65
C ILE A 179 0.04 17.37 -4.24
N ASN A 180 -0.11 16.29 -3.47
CA ASN A 180 -0.90 15.14 -3.90
C ASN A 180 -2.36 15.52 -4.19
N MET A 181 -2.97 16.37 -3.35
CA MET A 181 -4.31 16.89 -3.59
C MET A 181 -4.40 17.75 -4.86
N LYS A 182 -3.44 18.66 -5.08
CA LYS A 182 -3.39 19.50 -6.29
C LYS A 182 -3.23 18.68 -7.57
N VAL A 183 -2.33 17.69 -7.57
CA VAL A 183 -2.14 16.78 -8.71
C VAL A 183 -3.42 16.00 -8.98
N ASN A 184 -4.08 15.47 -7.93
CA ASN A 184 -5.36 14.79 -8.06
C ASN A 184 -6.46 15.70 -8.64
N GLN A 185 -6.51 16.98 -8.25
CA GLN A 185 -7.42 17.97 -8.85
C GLN A 185 -7.07 18.23 -10.32
N GLY A 186 -5.79 18.34 -10.66
CA GLY A 186 -5.33 18.48 -12.04
C GLY A 186 -5.82 17.35 -12.94
N PHE A 187 -5.76 16.10 -12.45
CA PHE A 187 -6.32 14.96 -13.18
C PHE A 187 -7.84 15.05 -13.34
N LYS A 188 -8.58 15.44 -12.29
CA LYS A 188 -10.04 15.66 -12.37
C LYS A 188 -10.45 16.76 -13.35
N MET A 189 -9.59 17.75 -13.59
CA MET A 189 -9.85 18.80 -14.58
C MET A 189 -9.60 18.33 -16.01
N HIS A 190 -8.64 17.43 -16.22
CA HIS A 190 -8.28 16.92 -17.55
C HIS A 190 -9.11 15.72 -17.98
N PHE A 191 -9.54 14.90 -17.03
CA PHE A 191 -10.37 13.72 -17.24
C PHE A 191 -11.66 13.90 -16.46
N ASP A 192 -12.80 13.70 -17.12
CA ASP A 192 -14.09 13.78 -16.45
C ASP A 192 -14.18 12.78 -15.27
N GLU A 193 -15.07 13.08 -14.31
CA GLU A 193 -15.26 12.25 -13.13
C GLU A 193 -15.82 10.85 -13.45
N GLU A 194 -16.42 10.66 -14.63
CA GLU A 194 -16.89 9.35 -15.10
C GLU A 194 -15.75 8.45 -15.62
N THR A 195 -14.59 9.06 -15.90
CA THR A 195 -13.42 8.40 -16.45
C THR A 195 -12.33 8.24 -15.40
N TYR A 196 -11.99 9.30 -14.68
CA TYR A 196 -10.95 9.30 -13.65
C TYR A 196 -11.42 8.69 -12.33
N LEU A 197 -10.55 7.91 -11.69
CA LEU A 197 -10.81 7.37 -10.36
C LEU A 197 -9.96 8.03 -9.28
N ARG A 198 -8.63 7.96 -9.42
CA ARG A 198 -7.64 8.45 -8.45
C ARG A 198 -6.23 8.30 -9.00
N ASN A 199 -5.24 8.79 -8.28
CA ASN A 199 -3.84 8.46 -8.50
C ASN A 199 -3.16 8.10 -7.17
N VAL A 200 -2.09 7.31 -7.24
CA VAL A 200 -1.26 6.91 -6.10
C VAL A 200 0.22 7.08 -6.46
N VAL A 201 1.05 7.42 -5.48
CA VAL A 201 2.52 7.42 -5.66
C VAL A 201 3.06 6.06 -5.27
N ILE A 202 3.84 5.45 -6.16
CA ILE A 202 4.40 4.11 -5.93
C ILE A 202 5.93 4.06 -5.91
N LYS A 203 6.60 5.12 -6.37
CA LYS A 203 8.04 5.33 -6.15
C LYS A 203 8.36 6.82 -6.12
N GLN A 204 9.32 7.19 -5.27
CA GLN A 204 9.95 8.51 -5.26
C GLN A 204 11.45 8.30 -5.48
N GLY A 205 11.90 8.56 -6.70
CA GLY A 205 13.30 8.53 -7.09
C GLY A 205 14.00 9.87 -6.88
N ILE A 206 15.24 9.96 -7.35
CA ILE A 206 16.02 11.20 -7.35
C ILE A 206 15.53 12.14 -8.46
N PRO A 207 15.51 11.72 -9.75
CA PRO A 207 14.98 12.58 -10.81
C PRO A 207 13.45 12.58 -10.90
N TYR A 208 12.79 11.46 -10.56
CA TYR A 208 11.36 11.29 -10.86
C TYR A 208 10.52 10.79 -9.68
N ILE A 209 9.25 11.23 -9.64
CA ILE A 209 8.17 10.65 -8.87
C ILE A 209 7.31 9.82 -9.81
N VAL A 210 7.04 8.57 -9.43
CA VAL A 210 6.27 7.61 -10.22
C VAL A 210 4.88 7.46 -9.61
N ARG A 211 3.86 7.69 -10.44
CA ARG A 211 2.46 7.57 -10.08
C ARG A 211 1.76 6.51 -10.90
N LEU A 212 0.83 5.79 -10.28
CA LEU A 212 -0.24 5.11 -11.00
C LEU A 212 -1.46 5.99 -11.01
N VAL A 213 -2.04 6.16 -12.19
CA VAL A 213 -3.28 6.89 -12.40
C VAL A 213 -4.34 5.87 -12.80
N HIS A 214 -5.39 5.77 -12.00
CA HIS A 214 -6.46 4.80 -12.16
C HIS A 214 -7.70 5.42 -12.77
N PHE A 215 -8.35 4.64 -13.62
CA PHE A 215 -9.55 5.01 -14.35
C PHE A 215 -10.70 4.04 -14.06
N LYS A 216 -11.94 4.47 -14.31
CA LYS A 216 -13.13 3.63 -14.10
C LYS A 216 -13.32 2.60 -15.21
N ARG A 217 -12.77 2.86 -16.40
CA ARG A 217 -12.82 2.01 -17.60
C ARG A 217 -11.41 1.54 -18.00
N PRO A 218 -11.27 0.47 -18.81
CA PRO A 218 -9.99 0.09 -19.40
C PRO A 218 -9.31 1.27 -20.10
N ILE A 219 -7.99 1.33 -20.01
CA ILE A 219 -7.20 2.50 -20.44
C ILE A 219 -6.89 2.55 -21.93
N ASP A 220 -7.33 1.58 -22.74
CA ASP A 220 -6.89 1.46 -24.13
C ASP A 220 -7.18 2.71 -24.97
N GLU A 221 -8.43 3.18 -25.01
CA GLU A 221 -8.79 4.40 -25.75
C GLU A 221 -8.13 5.66 -25.17
N ILE A 222 -7.99 5.72 -23.84
CA ILE A 222 -7.34 6.86 -23.16
C ILE A 222 -5.87 6.92 -23.57
N TYR A 223 -5.18 5.78 -23.52
CA TYR A 223 -3.80 5.65 -23.91
C TYR A 223 -3.60 6.00 -25.38
N GLU A 224 -4.39 5.44 -26.31
CA GLU A 224 -4.29 5.78 -27.73
C GLU A 224 -4.54 7.27 -28.01
N ASN A 225 -5.45 7.90 -27.28
CA ASN A 225 -5.70 9.33 -27.41
C ASN A 225 -4.54 10.19 -26.87
N LEU A 226 -3.94 9.79 -25.75
CA LEU A 226 -2.73 10.43 -25.22
C LEU A 226 -1.57 10.26 -26.20
N LYS A 227 -1.41 9.06 -26.76
CA LYS A 227 -0.41 8.73 -27.77
C LYS A 227 -0.48 9.64 -28.97
N ARG A 228 -1.65 9.74 -29.58
CA ARG A 228 -1.87 10.60 -30.75
C ARG A 228 -1.58 12.07 -30.46
N LYS A 229 -1.97 12.58 -29.29
CA LYS A 229 -1.68 13.97 -28.88
C LYS A 229 -0.18 14.22 -28.70
N ASN A 230 0.56 13.22 -28.25
CA ASN A 230 1.96 13.35 -27.86
C ASN A 230 2.96 12.96 -28.96
N SER A 231 2.49 12.26 -30.00
CA SER A 231 3.27 11.87 -31.20
C SER A 231 3.90 13.05 -31.97
N GLN A 232 3.59 14.29 -31.60
CA GLN A 232 4.07 15.52 -32.23
C GLN A 232 5.15 16.26 -31.41
N ARG A 233 5.71 15.64 -30.35
CA ARG A 233 6.64 16.29 -29.42
C ARG A 233 8.01 15.59 -29.33
N ILE A 234 9.04 16.37 -29.02
CA ILE A 234 10.42 15.90 -28.85
C ILE A 234 10.57 15.38 -27.41
N VAL A 235 10.75 14.06 -27.25
CA VAL A 235 11.03 13.43 -25.95
C VAL A 235 12.43 13.85 -25.46
N PRO A 236 12.64 14.22 -24.18
CA PRO A 236 13.97 14.53 -23.65
C PRO A 236 14.94 13.35 -23.78
N ARG A 237 16.23 13.61 -24.04
CA ARG A 237 17.24 12.56 -24.31
C ARG A 237 17.38 11.56 -23.18
N GLU A 238 17.21 12.01 -21.94
CA GLU A 238 17.28 11.22 -20.70
C GLU A 238 16.24 10.09 -20.68
N VAL A 239 15.22 10.18 -21.53
CA VAL A 239 14.13 9.23 -21.65
C VAL A 239 14.10 8.49 -22.99
N GLN A 240 14.85 8.99 -23.99
CA GLN A 240 14.95 8.36 -25.32
C GLN A 240 15.69 7.01 -25.28
N ASP A 241 16.50 6.77 -24.25
CA ASP A 241 17.24 5.52 -24.05
C ASP A 241 16.35 4.36 -23.57
N LEU A 242 15.08 4.62 -23.22
CA LEU A 242 14.07 3.63 -22.86
C LEU A 242 13.41 3.02 -24.11
N GLN A 243 14.25 2.55 -25.04
CA GLN A 243 13.91 2.18 -26.42
C GLN A 243 12.80 1.11 -26.59
N SER A 244 12.42 0.41 -25.52
CA SER A 244 11.39 -0.63 -25.58
C SER A 244 10.02 -0.22 -25.03
N VAL A 245 9.87 1.02 -24.55
CA VAL A 245 8.55 1.55 -24.15
C VAL A 245 8.28 2.84 -24.90
N GLU A 246 7.14 2.94 -25.57
CA GLU A 246 6.68 4.19 -26.17
C GLU A 246 6.23 5.13 -25.06
N ILE A 247 7.07 6.11 -24.74
CA ILE A 247 6.87 7.04 -23.63
C ILE A 247 6.34 8.37 -24.17
N GLU A 248 5.27 8.87 -23.57
CA GLU A 248 4.51 10.02 -24.09
C GLU A 248 4.42 11.16 -23.08
N GLU A 249 4.66 12.42 -23.50
CA GLU A 249 4.66 13.61 -22.62
C GLU A 249 3.31 14.35 -22.58
N ILE A 250 2.68 14.51 -21.41
CA ILE A 250 1.51 15.39 -21.23
C ILE A 250 1.92 16.81 -20.77
N GLY A 251 1.77 17.82 -21.64
CA GLY A 251 1.92 19.24 -21.27
C GLY A 251 3.31 19.86 -21.53
N LYS A 252 3.72 20.86 -20.75
CA LYS A 252 5.07 21.50 -20.82
C LYS A 252 6.07 20.88 -19.84
N ALA A 253 5.61 19.97 -18.98
CA ALA A 253 6.43 19.18 -18.09
C ALA A 253 6.53 17.77 -18.69
N PRO A 254 7.70 17.10 -18.63
CA PRO A 254 7.90 15.77 -19.18
C PRO A 254 7.14 14.72 -18.35
N ILE A 255 5.81 14.71 -18.49
CA ILE A 255 4.93 13.75 -17.84
C ILE A 255 4.88 12.53 -18.74
N LEU A 256 5.77 11.58 -18.48
CA LEU A 256 5.89 10.33 -19.23
C LEU A 256 4.73 9.40 -18.86
N CYS A 257 3.90 9.01 -19.82
CA CYS A 257 2.81 8.04 -19.59
C CYS A 257 2.92 6.75 -20.41
N GLY A 258 2.51 5.63 -19.81
CA GLY A 258 2.60 4.30 -20.43
C GLY A 258 1.60 3.29 -19.86
N LYS A 259 1.17 2.33 -20.70
CA LYS A 259 0.39 1.18 -20.24
C LYS A 259 1.20 0.40 -19.21
N LEU A 260 0.53 -0.12 -18.19
CA LEU A 260 1.19 -1.03 -17.26
C LEU A 260 1.64 -2.27 -18.03
N SER A 261 2.95 -2.48 -18.11
CA SER A 261 3.59 -3.69 -18.64
C SER A 261 4.73 -4.08 -17.70
N GLU A 262 5.07 -5.37 -17.67
CA GLU A 262 6.19 -5.85 -16.85
C GLU A 262 7.51 -5.14 -17.25
N GLU A 263 7.69 -4.88 -18.55
CA GLU A 263 8.82 -4.16 -19.09
C GLU A 263 8.89 -2.70 -18.64
N LEU A 264 7.77 -1.97 -18.69
CA LEU A 264 7.73 -0.60 -18.20
C LEU A 264 7.97 -0.53 -16.68
N VAL A 265 7.41 -1.47 -15.91
CA VAL A 265 7.67 -1.54 -14.46
C VAL A 265 9.16 -1.73 -14.19
N ARG A 266 9.83 -2.65 -14.91
CA ARG A 266 11.28 -2.90 -14.78
C ARG A 266 12.10 -1.66 -15.09
N ILE A 267 11.81 -1.00 -16.21
CA ILE A 267 12.47 0.24 -16.60
C ILE A 267 12.34 1.32 -15.51
N VAL A 268 11.12 1.53 -15.00
CA VAL A 268 10.84 2.55 -13.98
C VAL A 268 11.48 2.21 -12.62
N GLN A 269 11.73 0.92 -12.36
CA GLN A 269 12.48 0.49 -11.20
C GLN A 269 13.97 0.89 -11.29
N ASP A 270 14.54 0.96 -12.48
CA ASP A 270 15.96 1.29 -12.71
C ASP A 270 16.24 2.80 -12.80
N LEU A 271 15.20 3.63 -13.00
CA LEU A 271 15.22 5.11 -12.95
C LEU A 271 15.35 5.67 -11.52
#